data_AF-A0A8B6F2M2-F1
#
_entry.id   AF-A0A8B6F2M2-F1
#
_cell.length_a   1.000
_cell.length_b   1.000
_cell.length_c   1.000
_cell.angle_alpha   90.00
_cell.angle_beta   90.00
_cell.angle_gamma   90.00
#
_symmetry.space_group_name_H-M   'P 1'
#
loop_
_entity.id
_entity.type
_entity.pdbx_description
1 polymer ?
#
loop_
_entity_poly.entity_id
_entity_poly.type
_entity_poly.pdbx_seq_one_letter_code
_entity_poly.pdbx_strand_id
1 'polypeptide(L)' 'MNSQTQNGHREEPDPDTIKMFVGQIPRSMDENEIRKMFEEFGPVFQLNVLRDKLTGQSK' A
#
# COMPACT_ATOMS: atom_id res chain seq x y z
N MET A 1 33.24 5.28 -23.99
CA MET A 1 32.55 3.97 -23.97
C MET A 1 32.86 3.36 -22.60
N ASN A 2 31.94 3.11 -21.68
CA ASN A 2 30.60 2.54 -21.81
C ASN A 2 29.57 3.25 -20.94
N SER A 3 28.44 3.53 -21.58
CA SER A 3 27.14 3.72 -20.98
C SER A 3 26.68 2.38 -20.40
N GLN A 4 26.44 2.31 -19.10
CA GLN A 4 25.54 1.30 -18.53
C GLN A 4 24.37 2.03 -17.88
N THR A 5 23.25 1.81 -18.56
CA THR A 5 21.89 2.27 -18.35
C THR A 5 21.29 1.81 -17.04
N GLN A 6 20.63 2.75 -16.35
CA GLN A 6 19.38 2.60 -15.60
C GLN A 6 19.15 1.27 -14.87
N ASN A 7 19.55 1.19 -13.60
CA ASN A 7 18.90 0.29 -12.64
C ASN A 7 17.91 1.12 -11.82
N GLY A 8 16.67 1.22 -12.32
CA GLY A 8 15.56 1.53 -11.44
C GLY A 8 15.39 0.35 -10.49
N HIS A 9 15.95 0.45 -9.28
CA HIS A 9 15.68 -0.50 -8.22
C HIS A 9 14.16 -0.53 -8.03
N ARG A 10 13.51 -1.60 -8.52
CA ARG A 10 12.24 -2.01 -7.92
C ARG A 10 12.64 -2.42 -6.51
N GLU A 11 12.31 -1.59 -5.53
CA GLU A 11 12.50 -1.91 -4.13
C GLU A 11 11.60 -3.12 -3.87
N GLU A 12 12.16 -4.31 -4.02
CA GLU A 12 11.49 -5.54 -3.66
C GLU A 12 11.50 -5.61 -2.12
N PRO A 13 10.36 -5.95 -1.49
CA PRO A 13 10.31 -6.10 -0.06
C PRO A 13 11.31 -7.19 0.38
N ASP A 14 12.05 -6.91 1.46
CA ASP A 14 12.90 -7.91 2.11
C ASP A 14 12.06 -9.17 2.44
N PRO A 15 12.61 -10.39 2.34
CA PRO A 15 11.96 -11.61 2.81
C PRO A 15 11.32 -11.51 4.21
N ASP A 16 11.87 -10.66 5.08
CA ASP A 16 11.36 -10.40 6.44
C ASP A 16 10.26 -9.33 6.50
N THR A 17 9.79 -8.82 5.35
CA THR A 17 8.71 -7.82 5.29
C THR A 17 7.41 -8.39 5.83
N ILE A 18 6.81 -7.66 6.78
CA ILE A 18 5.59 -8.10 7.47
C ILE A 18 4.35 -7.60 6.73
N LYS A 19 3.42 -8.52 6.46
CA LYS A 19 2.07 -8.17 5.99
C LYS A 19 1.18 -7.80 7.18
N MET A 20 0.65 -6.58 7.19
CA MET A 20 -0.25 -6.08 8.23
C MET A 20 -1.70 -5.99 7.73
N PHE A 21 -2.64 -6.29 8.62
CA PHE A 21 -4.07 -6.06 8.39
C PHE A 21 -4.55 -4.99 9.36
N VAL A 22 -5.11 -3.89 8.83
CA VAL A 22 -5.56 -2.75 9.62
C VAL A 22 -7.06 -2.59 9.44
N GLY A 23 -7.81 -2.74 10.52
CA GLY A 23 -9.26 -2.55 10.56
C GLY A 23 -9.66 -1.14 10.96
N GLN A 24 -10.97 -0.86 10.95
CA GLN A 24 -11.55 0.41 11.40
C GLN A 24 -11.04 1.65 10.63
N ILE A 25 -10.60 1.48 9.39
CA ILE A 25 -10.25 2.59 8.51
C ILE A 25 -11.54 3.37 8.17
N PRO A 26 -11.60 4.69 8.45
CA PRO A 26 -12.74 5.52 8.09
C PRO A 26 -13.00 5.48 6.57
N ARG A 27 -14.27 5.41 6.15
CA ARG A 27 -14.63 5.39 4.70
C ARG A 27 -14.17 6.64 3.94
N SER A 28 -14.03 7.75 4.65
CA SER A 28 -13.53 9.03 4.13
C SER A 28 -12.04 9.01 3.83
N MET A 29 -11.28 8.11 4.47
CA MET A 29 -9.83 8.06 4.31
C MET A 29 -9.47 7.36 2.99
N ASP A 30 -8.50 7.92 2.27
CA ASP A 30 -8.02 7.36 1.01
C ASP A 30 -6.69 6.59 1.17
N GLU A 31 -6.28 5.91 0.10
CA GLU A 31 -5.05 5.12 0.09
C GLU A 31 -3.79 5.97 0.31
N ASN A 32 -3.78 7.22 -0.15
CA ASN A 32 -2.63 8.10 -0.04
C ASN A 32 -2.45 8.59 1.40
N GLU A 33 -3.55 8.93 2.08
CA GLU A 33 -3.54 9.31 3.50
C GLU A 33 -3.05 8.15 4.38
N ILE A 34 -3.54 6.93 4.11
CA ILE A 34 -3.12 5.74 4.83
C ILE A 34 -1.64 5.45 4.58
N ARG A 35 -1.22 5.46 3.30
CA ARG A 35 0.19 5.28 2.94
C ARG A 35 1.08 6.29 3.65
N LYS A 36 0.76 7.58 3.58
CA LYS A 36 1.54 8.64 4.21
C LYS A 36 1.66 8.43 5.73
N MET A 37 0.60 7.99 6.38
CA MET A 37 0.61 7.66 7.81
C MET A 37 1.55 6.49 8.12
N PHE A 38 1.58 5.46 7.27
CA PHE A 38 2.48 4.31 7.47
C PHE A 38 3.92 4.55 7.03
N GLU A 39 4.14 5.45 6.08
CA GLU A 39 5.48 5.85 5.60
C GLU A 39 6.34 6.50 6.69
N GLU A 40 5.73 7.06 7.74
CA GLU A 40 6.44 7.56 8.93
C GLU A 40 7.13 6.43 9.72
N PHE A 41 6.65 5.19 9.61
CA PHE A 41 7.20 4.02 10.31
C PHE A 41 8.13 3.18 9.44
N GLY A 42 8.10 3.36 8.11
CA GLY A 42 8.94 2.64 7.17
C GLY A 42 8.35 2.60 5.75
N PRO A 43 9.10 2.09 4.76
CA PRO A 43 8.65 2.05 3.38
C PRO A 43 7.42 1.15 3.20
N VAL A 44 6.39 1.67 2.52
CA VAL A 44 5.17 0.92 2.20
C VAL A 44 5.28 0.38 0.77
N PHE A 45 5.63 -0.90 0.65
CA PHE A 45 5.77 -1.57 -0.65
C PHE A 45 4.42 -1.81 -1.34
N GLN A 46 3.43 -2.32 -0.61
CA GLN A 46 2.12 -2.63 -1.14
C GLN A 46 1.02 -2.19 -0.16
N LEU A 47 0.01 -1.50 -0.68
CA LEU A 47 -1.16 -1.07 0.06
C LEU A 47 -2.41 -1.54 -0.72
N ASN A 48 -3.39 -2.11 -0.02
CA ASN A 48 -4.67 -2.46 -0.61
C ASN A 48 -5.78 -2.16 0.40
N VAL A 49 -6.70 -1.26 0.05
CA VAL A 49 -7.81 -0.90 0.94
C VAL A 49 -9.04 -1.69 0.54
N LEU A 50 -9.40 -2.65 1.38
CA LEU A 50 -10.61 -3.44 1.22
C LEU A 50 -11.84 -2.58 1.54
N ARG A 51 -12.50 -2.08 0.49
CA ARG A 51 -13.79 -1.39 0.60
C ARG A 51 -14.91 -2.37 0.30
N ASP A 52 -15.66 -2.75 1.32
CA ASP A 52 -16.85 -3.55 1.11
C ASP A 52 -17.93 -2.70 0.44
N LYS A 53 -18.44 -3.17 -0.70
CA LYS A 53 -19.56 -2.57 -1.43
C LYS A 53 -20.89 -2.91 -0.74
N LEU A 54 -21.05 -2.56 0.54
CA LEU A 54 -22.38 -2.52 1.16
C LEU A 54 -23.13 -1.32 0.55
N THR A 55 -24.21 -1.45 -0.22
CA THR A 55 -25.30 -2.44 -0.14
C THR A 55 -25.94 -2.71 -1.51
N GLY A 56 -25.75 -3.90 -2.07
CA GLY A 56 -26.59 -4.42 -3.16
C GLY A 56 -27.90 -5.00 -2.64
N GLN A 57 -28.70 -4.22 -1.90
CA GLN A 57 -30.07 -4.64 -1.56
C GLN A 57 -30.89 -4.75 -2.85
N SER A 58 -31.09 -5.96 -3.35
CA SER A 58 -32.31 -6.27 -4.08
C SER A 58 -33.38 -6.65 -3.06
N LYS A 59 -34.61 -6.17 -3.30
CA LYS A 59 -35.80 -6.38 -2.47
C LYS A 59 -36.06 -7.84 -2.13
#